data_AF-A0A9E2ZVG1-F1
#
_entry.id   AF-A0A9E2ZVG1-F1
#
_cell.length_a   1.000
_cell.length_b   1.000
_cell.length_c   1.000
_cell.angle_alpha   90.00
_cell.angle_beta   90.00
_cell.angle_gamma   90.00
#
_symmetry.space_group_name_H-M   'P 1'
#
loop_
_entity.id
_entity.type
_entity.pdbx_description
1 polymer ?
#
loop_
_entity_poly.entity_id
_entity_poly.type
_entity_poly.pdbx_seq_one_letter_code
_entity_poly.pdbx_strand_id
1 'polypeptide(L)'
;MSGYPAVYLPWARLKYPGPSPQVISSQTGLVIDGYTRSATTFAVHAFQLSQEQPVRLAHHLHASAQLLTAARRGVPALALIREPRGAILSQLIREPKKELRDALAAYSRFYIRLLPYRGSFVVGEFKEVTHDFGAVIRRLNAHFGTSFAEFVHTETNMRECFDLIKLRGTGSPTLLGFESGTVSRDQLRRELPALARRPMLDAEEAWIPSGNRERAKAALDEQWRRPSLARLRDRAAQAYQEFLAG
;
A
#
# COMPACT_ATOMS: atom_id res chain seq x y z
N MET A 1 9.97 13.99 -8.13
CA MET A 1 10.87 13.59 -7.02
C MET A 1 10.69 12.14 -6.58
N SER A 2 9.46 11.65 -6.34
CA SER A 2 9.22 10.29 -5.78
C SER A 2 9.81 9.09 -6.54
N GLY A 3 10.22 9.26 -7.81
CA GLY A 3 10.91 8.22 -8.59
C GLY A 3 12.45 8.35 -8.65
N TYR A 4 13.04 9.18 -7.80
CA TYR A 4 14.48 9.42 -7.71
C TYR A 4 14.98 9.09 -6.29
N PRO A 5 15.44 7.85 -6.03
CA PRO A 5 15.80 7.39 -4.69
C PRO A 5 16.78 8.29 -3.93
N ALA A 6 17.83 8.78 -4.61
CA ALA A 6 18.89 9.59 -4.00
C ALA A 6 18.38 10.94 -3.46
N VAL A 7 17.27 11.46 -3.99
CA VAL A 7 16.67 12.72 -3.55
C VAL A 7 15.53 12.45 -2.58
N TYR A 8 14.62 11.54 -2.95
CA TYR A 8 13.37 11.36 -2.23
C TYR A 8 13.53 10.60 -0.91
N LEU A 9 14.36 9.56 -0.85
CA LEU A 9 14.46 8.75 0.37
C LEU A 9 15.14 9.48 1.54
N PRO A 10 16.21 10.28 1.36
CA PRO A 10 16.74 11.11 2.44
C PRO A 10 15.70 12.08 3.00
N TRP A 11 14.98 12.80 2.13
CA TRP A 11 13.87 13.67 2.54
C TRP A 11 12.77 12.90 3.27
N ALA A 12 12.39 11.73 2.76
CA ALA A 12 11.35 10.90 3.38
C ALA A 12 11.75 10.44 4.78
N ARG A 13 13.02 10.08 5.03
CA ARG A 13 13.50 9.71 6.37
C ARG A 13 13.42 10.87 7.36
N LEU A 14 13.71 12.09 6.90
CA LEU A 14 13.58 13.27 7.74
C LEU A 14 12.12 13.60 8.05
N LYS A 15 11.24 13.49 7.05
CA LYS A 15 9.81 13.81 7.19
C LYS A 15 9.04 12.75 7.98
N TYR A 16 9.43 11.49 7.86
CA TYR A 16 8.74 10.34 8.44
C TYR A 16 9.72 9.55 9.33
N PRO A 17 9.97 10.02 10.58
CA PRO A 17 10.89 9.34 11.51
C PRO A 17 10.36 7.99 12.01
N GLY A 18 9.11 7.66 11.69
CA GLY A 18 8.47 6.38 11.99
C GLY A 18 7.37 6.48 13.04
N PRO A 19 6.75 5.33 13.37
CA PRO A 19 7.00 4.03 12.76
C PRO A 19 6.28 3.82 11.41
N SER A 20 5.30 4.64 11.01
CA SER A 20 4.60 4.53 9.71
C SER A 20 4.41 5.92 9.09
N PRO A 21 4.63 6.12 7.77
CA PRO A 21 5.21 5.16 6.83
C PRO A 21 6.68 4.83 7.15
N GLN A 22 7.12 3.62 6.79
CA GLN A 22 8.48 3.16 7.05
C GLN A 22 9.30 3.18 5.77
N VAL A 23 10.41 3.92 5.78
CA VAL A 23 11.33 4.05 4.65
C VAL A 23 12.31 2.88 4.61
N ILE A 24 12.56 2.34 3.41
CA ILE A 24 13.56 1.28 3.18
C ILE A 24 14.94 1.63 3.77
N SER A 25 15.51 0.68 4.51
CA SER A 25 16.81 0.77 5.20
C SER A 25 17.61 -0.52 5.02
N SER A 26 18.77 -0.63 5.67
CA SER A 26 19.56 -1.88 5.73
C SER A 26 18.90 -2.97 6.57
N GLN A 27 17.93 -2.62 7.41
CA GLN A 27 17.20 -3.56 8.26
C GLN A 27 15.94 -4.10 7.58
N THR A 28 15.54 -3.56 6.42
CA THR A 28 14.31 -3.96 5.73
C THR A 28 14.44 -5.39 5.21
N GLY A 29 13.56 -6.27 5.67
CA GLY A 29 13.45 -7.65 5.20
C GLY A 29 12.48 -7.81 4.03
N LEU A 30 11.48 -6.93 3.90
CA LEU A 30 10.53 -6.94 2.79
C LEU A 30 9.98 -5.53 2.52
N VAL A 31 9.81 -5.19 1.24
CA VAL A 31 9.07 -4.00 0.80
C VAL A 31 7.67 -4.39 0.35
N ILE A 32 6.64 -3.74 0.89
CA ILE A 32 5.26 -3.84 0.41
C ILE A 32 4.78 -2.42 0.10
N ASP A 33 4.73 -2.06 -1.18
CA ASP A 33 4.30 -0.71 -1.56
C ASP A 33 3.68 -0.72 -2.97
N GLY A 34 3.00 0.36 -3.29
CA GLY A 34 2.32 0.55 -4.57
C GLY A 34 1.80 1.97 -4.68
N TYR A 35 1.17 2.30 -5.80
CA TYR A 35 0.40 3.53 -5.84
C TYR A 35 -0.67 3.50 -4.74
N THR A 36 -0.96 4.63 -4.11
CA THR A 36 -1.94 4.69 -3.02
C THR A 36 -3.28 4.04 -3.42
N ARG A 37 -3.98 3.51 -2.42
CA ARG A 37 -5.28 2.82 -2.61
C ARG A 37 -5.22 1.52 -3.40
N SER A 38 -4.03 0.91 -3.46
CA SER A 38 -3.78 -0.42 -4.07
C SER A 38 -3.56 -1.50 -2.99
N ALA A 39 -4.37 -1.51 -1.93
CA ALA A 39 -4.33 -2.52 -0.85
C ALA A 39 -3.08 -2.59 0.05
N THR A 40 -2.19 -1.58 0.05
CA THR A 40 -0.98 -1.57 0.91
C THR A 40 -1.28 -1.83 2.38
N THR A 41 -2.27 -1.14 2.95
CA THR A 41 -2.63 -1.31 4.37
C THR A 41 -3.11 -2.72 4.67
N PHE A 42 -3.97 -3.28 3.81
CA PHE A 42 -4.42 -4.66 3.93
C PHE A 42 -3.24 -5.64 3.86
N ALA A 43 -2.40 -5.53 2.82
CA ALA A 43 -1.28 -6.43 2.61
C ALA A 43 -0.29 -6.38 3.78
N VAL A 44 0.02 -5.21 4.33
CA VAL A 44 0.91 -5.05 5.48
C VAL A 44 0.35 -5.73 6.74
N HIS A 45 -0.92 -5.48 7.10
CA HIS A 45 -1.51 -6.12 8.28
C HIS A 45 -1.68 -7.62 8.10
N ALA A 46 -2.21 -8.06 6.95
CA ALA A 46 -2.40 -9.48 6.66
C ALA A 46 -1.06 -10.22 6.69
N PHE A 47 -0.02 -9.64 6.10
CA PHE A 47 1.32 -10.21 6.12
C PHE A 47 1.87 -10.32 7.54
N GLN A 48 1.85 -9.25 8.34
CA GLN A 48 2.37 -9.29 9.70
C GLN A 48 1.56 -10.22 10.62
N LEU A 49 0.25 -10.34 10.39
CA LEU A 49 -0.62 -11.27 11.14
C LEU A 49 -0.30 -12.74 10.84
N SER A 50 0.20 -13.05 9.63
CA SER A 50 0.58 -14.42 9.28
C SER A 50 1.97 -14.81 9.78
N GLN A 51 2.85 -13.85 10.13
CA GLN A 51 4.20 -14.18 10.60
C GLN A 51 4.24 -14.55 12.09
N GLU A 52 5.03 -15.58 12.43
CA GLU A 52 5.34 -15.92 13.83
C GLU A 52 6.21 -14.86 14.50
N GLN A 53 7.19 -14.33 13.76
CA GLN A 53 8.08 -13.26 14.19
C GLN A 53 7.89 -12.02 13.32
N PRO A 54 7.96 -10.80 13.89
CA PRO A 54 7.79 -9.58 13.11
C PRO A 54 8.85 -9.46 12.02
N VAL A 55 8.41 -9.14 10.81
CA VAL A 55 9.33 -8.87 9.69
C VAL A 55 9.46 -7.36 9.54
N ARG A 56 10.70 -6.87 9.42
CA ARG A 56 10.99 -5.44 9.21
C ARG A 56 10.49 -5.02 7.82
N LEU A 57 9.38 -4.28 7.77
CA LEU A 57 8.78 -3.84 6.51
C LEU A 57 9.16 -2.40 6.15
N ALA A 58 9.26 -2.13 4.86
CA ALA A 58 9.17 -0.78 4.31
C ALA A 58 7.90 -0.65 3.47
N HIS A 59 7.12 0.40 3.72
CA HIS A 59 5.75 0.49 3.21
C HIS A 59 5.15 1.90 3.28
N HIS A 60 3.95 2.06 2.68
CA HIS A 60 3.09 3.25 2.80
C HIS A 60 3.73 4.57 2.37
N LEU A 61 4.88 4.54 1.69
CA LEU A 61 5.51 5.74 1.18
C LEU A 61 4.88 6.16 -0.16
N HIS A 62 4.27 5.20 -0.88
CA HIS A 62 3.58 5.42 -2.15
C HIS A 62 4.48 6.11 -3.18
N ALA A 63 5.77 5.81 -3.11
CA ALA A 63 6.80 6.36 -3.96
C ALA A 63 7.58 5.24 -4.64
N SER A 64 7.67 5.29 -5.98
CA SER A 64 8.40 4.27 -6.75
C SER A 64 9.87 4.18 -6.34
N ALA A 65 10.45 5.23 -5.75
CA ALA A 65 11.79 5.20 -5.16
C ALA A 65 12.01 4.05 -4.15
N GLN A 66 10.97 3.66 -3.39
CA GLN A 66 11.06 2.57 -2.43
C GLN A 66 11.29 1.23 -3.14
N LEU A 67 10.45 0.92 -4.13
CA LEU A 67 10.55 -0.30 -4.95
C LEU A 67 11.79 -0.31 -5.85
N LEU A 68 12.17 0.84 -6.44
CA LEU A 68 13.42 0.97 -7.21
C LEU A 68 14.64 0.67 -6.35
N THR A 69 14.63 1.08 -5.08
CA THR A 69 15.74 0.81 -4.17
C THR A 69 15.77 -0.66 -3.75
N ALA A 70 14.61 -1.28 -3.56
CA ALA A 70 14.52 -2.71 -3.31
C ALA A 70 15.11 -3.53 -4.48
N ALA A 71 14.68 -3.21 -5.71
CA ALA A 71 15.19 -3.85 -6.93
C ALA A 71 16.72 -3.75 -7.07
N ARG A 72 17.29 -2.56 -6.80
CA ARG A 72 18.75 -2.35 -6.87
C ARG A 72 19.54 -3.07 -5.79
N ARG A 73 18.92 -3.37 -4.64
CA ARG A 73 19.56 -3.99 -3.48
C ARG A 73 19.27 -5.48 -3.36
N GLY A 74 18.42 -6.04 -4.22
CA GLY A 74 17.95 -7.42 -4.09
C GLY A 74 17.11 -7.66 -2.83
N VAL A 75 16.46 -6.62 -2.28
CA VAL A 75 15.56 -6.78 -1.12
C VAL A 75 14.23 -7.36 -1.62
N PRO A 76 13.67 -8.41 -0.99
CA PRO A 76 12.35 -8.92 -1.32
C PRO A 76 11.32 -7.81 -1.42
N ALA A 77 10.52 -7.83 -2.49
CA ALA A 77 9.61 -6.74 -2.80
C ALA A 77 8.30 -7.25 -3.44
N LEU A 78 7.20 -6.76 -2.88
CA LEU A 78 5.86 -6.88 -3.40
C LEU A 78 5.38 -5.51 -3.90
N ALA A 79 5.25 -5.37 -5.21
CA ALA A 79 4.71 -4.20 -5.86
C ALA A 79 3.19 -4.36 -6.04
N LEU A 80 2.42 -3.60 -5.28
CA LEU A 80 0.97 -3.66 -5.32
C LEU A 80 0.42 -2.77 -6.43
N ILE A 81 -0.59 -3.27 -7.14
CA ILE A 81 -1.25 -2.54 -8.22
C ILE A 81 -2.76 -2.75 -8.18
N ARG A 82 -3.50 -1.75 -8.65
CA ARG A 82 -4.96 -1.78 -8.82
C ARG A 82 -5.32 -1.10 -10.12
N GLU A 83 -6.39 -1.54 -10.76
CA GLU A 83 -6.94 -0.85 -11.94
C GLU A 83 -7.02 0.67 -11.70
N PRO A 84 -6.54 1.50 -12.65
CA PRO A 84 -6.34 2.94 -12.46
C PRO A 84 -7.57 3.68 -11.92
N ARG A 85 -8.75 3.46 -12.50
CA ARG A 85 -9.98 4.14 -12.06
C ARG A 85 -10.28 3.80 -10.61
N GLY A 86 -10.22 2.52 -10.24
CA GLY A 86 -10.43 2.07 -8.87
C GLY A 86 -9.49 2.72 -7.85
N ALA A 87 -8.20 2.81 -8.17
CA ALA A 87 -7.20 3.42 -7.29
C ALA A 87 -7.36 4.94 -7.18
N ILE A 88 -7.43 5.62 -8.34
CA ILE A 88 -7.45 7.08 -8.43
C ILE A 88 -8.74 7.65 -7.84
N LEU A 89 -9.90 7.10 -8.16
CA LEU A 89 -11.15 7.59 -7.58
C LEU A 89 -11.20 7.35 -6.07
N SER A 90 -10.69 6.20 -5.60
CA SER A 90 -10.55 5.97 -4.16
C SER A 90 -9.61 6.97 -3.50
N GLN A 91 -8.59 7.46 -4.21
CA GLN A 91 -7.66 8.46 -3.69
C GLN A 91 -8.34 9.81 -3.59
N LEU A 92 -9.04 10.26 -4.64
CA LEU A 92 -9.67 11.57 -4.69
C LEU A 92 -10.82 11.71 -3.68
N ILE A 93 -11.54 10.62 -3.42
CA ILE A 93 -12.53 10.59 -2.32
C ILE A 93 -11.85 10.82 -0.96
N ARG A 94 -10.61 10.35 -0.83
CA ARG A 94 -9.85 10.44 0.42
C ARG A 94 -9.12 11.76 0.58
N GLU A 95 -8.59 12.27 -0.52
CA GLU A 95 -7.76 13.45 -0.62
C GLU A 95 -8.44 14.42 -1.60
N PRO A 96 -9.59 15.03 -1.24
CA PRO A 96 -10.44 15.79 -2.17
C PRO A 96 -9.78 17.07 -2.71
N LYS A 97 -8.65 17.48 -2.12
CA LYS A 97 -7.83 18.61 -2.59
C LYS A 97 -6.94 18.25 -3.79
N LYS A 98 -6.84 16.97 -4.17
CA LYS A 98 -6.06 16.52 -5.32
C LYS A 98 -6.86 16.63 -6.60
N GLU A 99 -6.18 17.03 -7.67
CA GLU A 99 -6.77 17.09 -9.00
C GLU A 99 -6.72 15.73 -9.70
N LEU A 100 -7.81 15.37 -10.38
CA LEU A 100 -7.92 14.10 -11.10
C LEU A 100 -6.85 13.96 -12.19
N ARG A 101 -6.52 15.05 -12.88
CA ARG A 101 -5.46 15.10 -13.90
C ARG A 101 -4.10 14.70 -13.30
N ASP A 102 -3.77 15.25 -12.13
CA ASP A 102 -2.52 14.99 -11.45
C ASP A 102 -2.45 13.57 -10.90
N ALA A 103 -3.57 13.04 -10.39
CA ALA A 103 -3.67 11.67 -9.94
C ALA A 103 -3.42 10.66 -11.08
N LEU A 104 -4.04 10.87 -12.26
CA LEU A 104 -3.79 10.07 -13.46
C LEU A 104 -2.33 10.10 -13.91
N ALA A 105 -1.74 11.30 -13.96
CA ALA A 105 -0.34 11.46 -14.34
C ALA A 105 0.61 10.80 -13.31
N ALA A 106 0.30 10.94 -12.02
CA ALA A 106 1.07 10.34 -10.93
C ALA A 106 1.00 8.80 -10.96
N TYR A 107 -0.18 8.23 -11.20
CA TYR A 107 -0.37 6.78 -11.34
C TYR A 107 0.50 6.24 -12.47
N SER A 108 0.36 6.82 -13.67
CA SER A 108 1.13 6.41 -14.85
C SER A 108 2.63 6.51 -14.59
N ARG A 109 3.08 7.64 -14.02
CA ARG A 109 4.49 7.87 -13.69
C ARG A 109 5.02 6.88 -12.65
N PHE A 110 4.20 6.47 -11.68
CA PHE A 110 4.60 5.50 -10.66
C PHE A 110 4.98 4.16 -11.30
N TYR A 111 4.08 3.57 -12.08
CA TYR A 111 4.29 2.23 -12.66
C TYR A 111 5.23 2.23 -13.86
N ILE A 112 5.13 3.21 -14.77
CA ILE A 112 6.04 3.30 -15.93
C ILE A 112 7.51 3.37 -15.48
N ARG A 113 7.79 4.07 -14.37
CA ARG A 113 9.14 4.16 -13.82
C ARG A 113 9.69 2.81 -13.34
N LEU A 114 8.80 1.91 -12.93
CA LEU A 114 9.13 0.59 -12.39
C LEU A 114 9.20 -0.49 -13.48
N LEU A 115 8.62 -0.28 -14.67
CA LEU A 115 8.60 -1.27 -15.76
C LEU A 115 9.98 -1.86 -16.10
N PRO A 116 11.08 -1.08 -16.19
CA PRO A 116 12.40 -1.65 -16.48
C PRO A 116 12.93 -2.61 -15.39
N TYR A 117 12.33 -2.59 -14.20
CA TYR A 117 12.68 -3.42 -13.05
C TYR A 117 11.58 -4.43 -12.74
N ARG A 118 10.64 -4.68 -13.66
CA ARG A 118 9.45 -5.49 -13.41
C ARG A 118 9.76 -6.91 -12.92
N GLY A 119 10.85 -7.49 -13.40
CA GLY A 119 11.33 -8.81 -12.96
C GLY A 119 12.04 -8.81 -11.60
N SER A 120 12.18 -7.67 -10.92
CA SER A 120 12.85 -7.56 -9.61
C SER A 120 11.88 -7.51 -8.42
N PHE A 121 10.58 -7.70 -8.65
CA PHE A 121 9.56 -7.74 -7.62
C PHE A 121 8.40 -8.62 -8.06
N VAL A 122 7.70 -9.19 -7.08
CA VAL A 122 6.41 -9.85 -7.33
C VAL A 122 5.32 -8.79 -7.38
N VAL A 123 4.39 -8.94 -8.31
CA VAL A 123 3.23 -8.06 -8.40
C VAL A 123 2.02 -8.70 -7.73
N GLY A 124 1.36 -7.91 -6.89
CA GLY A 124 0.07 -8.24 -6.29
C GLY A 124 -1.01 -7.33 -6.84
N GLU A 125 -1.89 -7.87 -7.69
CA GLU A 125 -3.07 -7.15 -8.15
C GLU A 125 -4.09 -7.06 -7.02
N PHE A 126 -4.75 -5.91 -6.89
CA PHE A 126 -5.64 -5.59 -5.78
C PHE A 126 -6.67 -6.67 -5.49
N LYS A 127 -7.35 -7.20 -6.51
CA LYS A 127 -8.38 -8.23 -6.30
C LYS A 127 -7.74 -9.50 -5.77
N GLU A 128 -6.63 -9.94 -6.33
CA GLU A 128 -5.94 -11.13 -5.85
C GLU A 128 -5.44 -10.93 -4.41
N VAL A 129 -4.78 -9.80 -4.13
CA VAL A 129 -4.29 -9.48 -2.79
C VAL A 129 -5.43 -9.50 -1.77
N THR A 130 -6.62 -9.00 -2.10
CA THR A 130 -7.75 -8.98 -1.14
C THR A 130 -8.55 -10.27 -1.06
N HIS A 131 -8.35 -11.25 -1.94
CA HIS A 131 -9.12 -12.51 -1.96
C HIS A 131 -8.26 -13.77 -1.76
N ASP A 132 -7.01 -13.76 -2.20
CA ASP A 132 -6.04 -14.84 -2.04
C ASP A 132 -4.62 -14.28 -1.91
N PHE A 133 -4.35 -13.72 -0.74
CA PHE A 133 -3.05 -13.14 -0.44
C PHE A 133 -1.98 -14.21 -0.20
N GLY A 134 -2.40 -15.41 0.22
CA GLY A 134 -1.53 -16.57 0.40
C GLY A 134 -0.83 -16.95 -0.90
N ALA A 135 -1.55 -16.99 -2.03
CA ALA A 135 -0.95 -17.22 -3.34
C ALA A 135 0.09 -16.16 -3.74
N VAL A 136 -0.16 -14.90 -3.41
CA VAL A 136 0.80 -13.79 -3.66
C VAL A 136 2.08 -13.99 -2.84
N ILE A 137 1.96 -14.34 -1.55
CA ILE A 137 3.10 -14.62 -0.67
C ILE A 137 3.86 -15.86 -1.15
N ARG A 138 3.16 -16.90 -1.61
CA ARG A 138 3.79 -18.09 -2.19
C ARG A 138 4.67 -17.74 -3.40
N ARG A 139 4.18 -16.88 -4.30
CA ARG A 139 4.98 -16.38 -5.44
C ARG A 139 6.15 -15.52 -4.98
N LEU A 140 5.96 -14.68 -3.96
CA LEU A 140 7.03 -13.88 -3.34
C LEU A 140 8.15 -14.78 -2.82
N ASN A 141 7.79 -15.84 -2.09
CA ASN A 141 8.73 -16.84 -1.58
C ASN A 141 9.49 -17.54 -2.71
N ALA A 142 8.77 -18.00 -3.74
CA ALA A 142 9.40 -18.65 -4.89
C ALA A 142 10.37 -17.72 -5.64
N HIS A 143 10.03 -16.44 -5.79
CA HIS A 143 10.85 -15.47 -6.52
C HIS A 143 12.13 -15.07 -5.77
N PHE A 144 12.04 -14.89 -4.45
CA PHE A 144 13.16 -14.38 -3.63
C PHE A 144 13.87 -15.45 -2.80
N GLY A 145 13.41 -16.70 -2.82
CA GLY A 145 13.94 -17.77 -1.96
C GLY A 145 13.64 -17.53 -0.47
N THR A 146 12.57 -16.80 -0.15
CA THR A 146 12.14 -16.55 1.23
C THR A 146 11.18 -17.61 1.73
N SER A 147 10.90 -17.62 3.04
CA SER A 147 10.00 -18.58 3.69
C SER A 147 8.93 -17.88 4.54
N PHE A 148 8.35 -16.79 4.03
CA PHE A 148 7.31 -16.06 4.75
C PHE A 148 6.04 -16.91 4.88
N ALA A 149 5.40 -16.84 6.04
CA ALA A 149 4.15 -17.54 6.28
C ALA A 149 3.01 -16.93 5.46
N GLU A 150 2.26 -17.78 4.78
CA GLU A 150 1.15 -17.39 3.91
C GLU A 150 -0.06 -16.93 4.74
N PHE A 151 -0.77 -15.91 4.25
CA PHE A 151 -2.01 -15.46 4.86
C PHE A 151 -3.18 -16.35 4.44
N VAL A 152 -3.83 -16.99 5.41
CA VAL A 152 -5.00 -17.84 5.17
C VAL A 152 -6.28 -17.00 5.27
N HIS A 153 -7.04 -16.92 4.18
CA HIS A 153 -8.29 -16.16 4.06
C HIS A 153 -9.47 -16.87 4.76
N THR A 154 -9.43 -16.92 6.09
CA THR A 154 -10.58 -17.31 6.92
C THR A 154 -11.38 -16.08 7.35
N GLU A 155 -12.66 -16.26 7.70
CA GLU A 155 -13.47 -15.16 8.25
C GLU A 155 -12.84 -14.51 9.49
N THR A 156 -12.24 -15.33 10.36
CA THR A 156 -11.56 -14.88 11.58
C THR A 156 -10.34 -14.01 11.26
N ASN A 157 -9.46 -14.46 10.37
CA ASN A 157 -8.25 -13.72 10.00
C ASN A 157 -8.60 -12.42 9.28
N MET A 158 -9.61 -12.45 8.41
CA MET A 158 -10.10 -11.25 7.72
C MET A 158 -10.68 -10.25 8.70
N ARG A 159 -11.50 -10.70 9.66
CA ARG A 159 -12.06 -9.84 10.70
C ARG A 159 -10.97 -9.17 11.53
N GLU A 160 -10.00 -9.94 12.03
CA GLU A 160 -8.87 -9.41 12.80
C GLU A 160 -8.08 -8.37 11.99
N CYS A 161 -7.76 -8.68 10.73
CA CYS A 161 -7.08 -7.74 9.84
C CYS A 161 -7.87 -6.43 9.66
N PHE A 162 -9.18 -6.51 9.38
CA PHE A 162 -9.99 -5.31 9.20
C PHE A 162 -10.19 -4.51 10.49
N ASP A 163 -10.26 -5.17 11.64
CA ASP A 163 -10.35 -4.48 12.93
C ASP A 163 -9.07 -3.71 13.24
N LEU A 164 -7.89 -4.26 12.93
CA LEU A 164 -6.63 -3.51 13.01
C LEU A 164 -6.60 -2.32 12.06
N ILE A 165 -7.05 -2.49 10.81
CA ILE A 165 -7.10 -1.41 9.82
C ILE A 165 -7.98 -0.24 10.31
N LYS A 166 -9.13 -0.53 10.96
CA LYS A 166 -10.00 0.51 11.53
C LYS A 166 -9.30 1.30 12.64
N LEU A 167 -8.45 0.64 13.42
CA LEU A 167 -7.70 1.27 14.51
C LEU A 167 -6.49 2.08 14.02
N ARG A 168 -6.12 1.99 12.75
CA ARG A 168 -4.95 2.70 12.20
C ARG A 168 -5.05 4.22 12.38
N GLY A 169 -6.26 4.78 12.22
CA GLY A 169 -6.53 6.21 12.43
C GLY A 169 -6.35 6.71 13.87
N THR A 170 -6.12 5.82 14.85
CA THR A 170 -5.71 6.21 16.22
C THR A 170 -4.30 6.78 16.29
N GLY A 171 -3.47 6.56 15.25
CA GLY A 171 -2.05 6.92 15.26
C GLY A 171 -1.24 6.21 16.34
N SER A 172 -1.70 5.05 16.83
CA SER A 172 -1.04 4.29 17.89
C SER A 172 0.39 3.88 17.49
N PRO A 173 1.43 4.29 18.25
CA PRO A 173 2.80 3.88 17.98
C PRO A 173 2.98 2.36 17.97
N THR A 174 2.22 1.63 18.79
CA THR A 174 2.27 0.17 18.88
C THR A 174 1.67 -0.49 17.65
N LEU A 175 0.52 0.00 17.17
CA LEU A 175 -0.11 -0.51 15.95
C LEU A 175 0.73 -0.18 14.71
N LEU A 176 1.19 1.07 14.59
CA LEU A 176 2.04 1.49 13.49
C LEU A 176 3.43 0.83 13.56
N GLY A 177 3.91 0.49 14.75
CA GLY A 177 5.11 -0.33 14.95
C GLY A 177 4.91 -1.80 14.55
N PHE A 178 3.69 -2.34 14.71
CA PHE A 178 3.35 -3.68 14.24
C PHE A 178 3.36 -3.75 12.71
N GLU A 179 2.82 -2.72 12.03
CA GLU A 179 2.93 -2.59 10.56
C GLU A 179 4.40 -2.70 10.11
N SER A 180 5.29 -1.96 10.76
CA SER A 180 6.71 -1.88 10.41
C SER A 180 7.55 -3.04 10.93
N GLY A 181 6.95 -3.94 11.72
CA GLY A 181 7.63 -5.05 12.37
C GLY A 181 8.66 -4.61 13.42
N THR A 182 8.46 -3.48 14.09
CA THR A 182 9.18 -3.15 15.35
C THR A 182 8.46 -3.70 16.57
N VAL A 183 7.19 -4.10 16.42
CA VAL A 183 6.31 -4.56 17.50
C VAL A 183 5.77 -5.94 17.14
N SER A 184 5.81 -6.85 18.12
CA SER A 184 5.25 -8.19 18.00
C SER A 184 3.73 -8.22 18.11
N ARG A 185 3.12 -9.29 17.58
CA ARG A 185 1.68 -9.52 17.71
C ARG A 185 1.24 -9.59 19.17
N ASP A 186 2.06 -10.16 20.05
CA ASP A 186 1.76 -10.26 21.48
C ASP A 186 1.87 -8.91 22.22
N GLN A 187 2.79 -8.04 21.80
CA GLN A 187 2.81 -6.66 22.29
C GLN A 187 1.56 -5.90 21.83
N LEU A 188 1.19 -6.00 20.54
CA LEU A 188 -0.01 -5.37 20.02
C LEU A 188 -1.27 -5.86 20.75
N ARG A 189 -1.42 -7.18 20.93
CA ARG A 189 -2.58 -7.81 21.61
C ARG A 189 -2.81 -7.27 23.01
N ARG A 190 -1.73 -7.03 23.77
CA ARG A 190 -1.80 -6.45 25.12
C ARG A 190 -2.38 -5.04 25.13
N GLU A 191 -2.21 -4.28 24.06
CA GLU A 191 -2.69 -2.90 23.95
C GLU A 191 -4.05 -2.76 23.26
N LEU A 192 -4.52 -3.77 22.51
CA LEU A 192 -5.78 -3.70 21.76
C LEU A 192 -6.98 -3.20 22.58
N PRO A 193 -7.21 -3.64 23.85
CA PRO A 193 -8.33 -3.14 24.65
C PRO A 193 -8.27 -1.63 24.91
N ALA A 194 -7.06 -1.07 25.05
CA ALA A 194 -6.85 0.37 25.23
C ALA A 194 -7.02 1.13 23.91
N LEU A 195 -6.52 0.58 22.80
CA LEU A 195 -6.64 1.19 21.47
C LEU A 195 -8.09 1.32 21.01
N ALA A 196 -8.94 0.34 21.33
CA ALA A 196 -10.36 0.37 21.00
C ALA A 196 -11.13 1.55 21.63
N ARG A 197 -10.59 2.16 22.69
CA ARG A 197 -11.17 3.31 23.38
C ARG A 197 -10.55 4.65 22.97
N ARG A 198 -9.50 4.62 22.15
CA ARG A 198 -8.74 5.82 21.75
C ARG A 198 -9.48 6.57 20.64
N PRO A 199 -9.55 7.92 20.70
CA PRO A 199 -10.13 8.69 19.61
C PRO A 199 -9.28 8.57 18.33
N MET A 200 -9.92 8.69 17.18
CA MET A 200 -9.21 8.80 15.90
C MET A 200 -8.49 10.15 15.85
N LEU A 201 -7.18 10.14 15.59
CA LEU A 201 -6.36 11.33 15.44
C LEU A 201 -6.43 11.91 14.03
N ASP A 202 -6.61 11.03 13.04
CA ASP A 202 -6.57 11.44 11.64
C ASP A 202 -7.96 11.34 10.99
N ALA A 203 -8.56 12.49 10.69
CA ALA A 203 -9.80 12.60 9.92
C ALA A 203 -9.61 12.14 8.46
N GLU A 204 -8.38 12.26 7.92
CA GLU A 204 -7.92 11.64 6.69
C GLU A 204 -7.56 10.14 6.85
N GLU A 205 -7.79 9.54 8.02
CA GLU A 205 -7.89 8.08 8.22
C GLU A 205 -9.26 7.61 8.75
N ALA A 206 -10.11 8.54 9.21
CA ALA A 206 -11.50 8.28 9.60
C ALA A 206 -12.34 7.72 8.44
N TRP A 207 -13.15 6.72 8.75
CA TRP A 207 -14.10 6.10 7.83
C TRP A 207 -15.05 7.16 7.24
N ILE A 208 -15.13 7.26 5.90
CA ILE A 208 -16.08 8.15 5.21
C ILE A 208 -17.43 7.42 5.10
N PRO A 209 -18.53 8.02 5.59
CA PRO A 209 -19.87 7.43 5.47
C PRO A 209 -20.22 7.06 4.03
N SER A 210 -20.88 5.90 3.85
CA SER A 210 -21.19 5.31 2.55
C SER A 210 -21.91 6.27 1.60
N GLY A 211 -22.93 6.99 2.06
CA GLY A 211 -23.67 7.94 1.23
C GLY A 211 -22.86 9.16 0.75
N ASN A 212 -21.92 9.66 1.56
CA ASN A 212 -20.99 10.72 1.15
C ASN A 212 -19.99 10.19 0.11
N ARG A 213 -19.53 8.95 0.28
CA ARG A 213 -18.63 8.27 -0.65
C ARG A 213 -19.30 8.03 -2.00
N GLU A 214 -20.58 7.65 -2.03
CA GLU A 214 -21.33 7.43 -3.27
C GLU A 214 -21.52 8.72 -4.07
N ARG A 215 -21.92 9.82 -3.42
CA ARG A 215 -22.03 11.13 -4.09
C ARG A 215 -20.70 11.63 -4.63
N ALA A 216 -19.63 11.54 -3.83
CA ALA A 216 -18.29 11.90 -4.28
C ALA A 216 -17.84 11.07 -5.49
N LYS A 217 -18.15 9.76 -5.48
CA LYS A 217 -17.85 8.86 -6.59
C LYS A 217 -18.62 9.22 -7.86
N ALA A 218 -19.91 9.57 -7.75
CA ALA A 218 -20.71 10.00 -8.90
C ALA A 218 -20.16 11.27 -9.55
N ALA A 219 -19.83 12.29 -8.76
CA ALA A 219 -19.23 13.54 -9.26
C ALA A 219 -17.87 13.30 -9.93
N LEU A 220 -17.04 12.45 -9.33
CA LEU A 220 -15.74 12.09 -9.91
C LEU A 220 -15.88 11.24 -11.18
N ASP A 221 -16.95 10.45 -11.32
CA ASP A 221 -17.21 9.66 -12.52
C ASP A 221 -17.54 10.52 -13.73
N GLU A 222 -18.27 11.61 -13.53
CA GLU A 222 -18.51 12.59 -14.59
C GLU A 222 -17.20 13.25 -15.02
N GLN A 223 -16.38 13.69 -14.06
CA GLN A 223 -15.05 14.25 -14.35
C GLN A 223 -14.15 13.24 -15.06
N TRP A 224 -14.17 11.97 -14.62
CA TRP A 224 -13.40 10.89 -15.21
C TRP A 224 -13.72 10.70 -16.68
N ARG A 225 -14.95 10.93 -17.14
CA ARG A 225 -15.35 10.74 -18.54
C ARG A 225 -15.00 11.91 -19.46
N ARG A 226 -14.55 13.05 -18.93
CA ARG A 226 -14.21 14.24 -19.74
C ARG A 226 -13.23 13.89 -20.86
N PRO A 227 -13.49 14.28 -22.13
CA PRO A 227 -12.60 13.98 -23.26
C PRO A 227 -11.17 14.51 -23.08
N SER A 228 -11.01 15.63 -22.38
CA SER A 228 -9.69 16.24 -22.08
C SER A 228 -8.76 15.35 -21.26
N LEU A 229 -9.28 14.32 -20.58
CA LEU A 229 -8.51 13.36 -19.81
C LEU A 229 -8.26 12.02 -20.54
N ALA A 230 -8.78 11.83 -21.76
CA ALA A 230 -8.71 10.55 -22.49
C ALA A 230 -7.27 10.01 -22.57
N ARG A 231 -6.33 10.82 -23.09
CA ARG A 231 -4.92 10.43 -23.20
C ARG A 231 -4.28 10.01 -21.87
N LEU A 232 -4.68 10.64 -20.76
CA LEU A 232 -4.15 10.30 -19.44
C LEU A 232 -4.76 9.01 -18.90
N ARG A 233 -6.05 8.76 -19.17
CA ARG A 233 -6.70 7.47 -18.86
C ARG A 233 -6.07 6.34 -19.65
N ASP A 234 -5.88 6.52 -20.94
CA ASP A 234 -5.29 5.50 -21.82
C ASP A 234 -3.87 5.17 -21.37
N ARG A 235 -3.07 6.19 -21.04
CA ARG A 235 -1.71 6.00 -20.50
C ARG A 235 -1.72 5.24 -19.17
N ALA A 236 -2.66 5.54 -18.27
CA ALA A 236 -2.76 4.84 -17.00
C ALA A 236 -3.20 3.38 -17.19
N ALA A 237 -4.14 3.13 -18.10
CA ALA A 237 -4.60 1.80 -18.46
C ALA A 237 -3.47 0.97 -19.10
N GLN A 238 -2.72 1.55 -20.03
CA GLN A 238 -1.56 0.91 -20.64
C GLN A 238 -0.50 0.56 -19.59
N ALA A 239 -0.15 1.51 -18.72
CA ALA A 239 0.80 1.27 -17.63
C ALA A 239 0.35 0.13 -16.70
N TYR A 240 -0.96 0.02 -16.43
CA TYR A 240 -1.53 -1.07 -15.66
C TYR A 240 -1.39 -2.42 -16.35
N GLN A 241 -1.75 -2.51 -17.64
CA GLN A 241 -1.66 -3.76 -18.41
C GLN A 241 -0.22 -4.23 -18.58
N GLU A 242 0.70 -3.32 -18.95
CA GLU A 242 2.12 -3.63 -19.09
C GLU A 242 2.74 -4.09 -17.77
N PHE A 243 2.34 -3.47 -16.64
CA PHE A 243 2.84 -3.86 -15.33
C PHE A 243 2.29 -5.21 -14.85
N LEU A 244 1.13 -5.66 -15.34
CA LEU A 244 0.61 -6.99 -15.05
C LEU A 244 1.19 -8.09 -15.95
N ALA A 245 1.56 -7.75 -17.20
CA ALA A 245 1.97 -8.74 -18.21
C ALA A 245 3.41 -9.26 -18.04
N GLY A 246 4.27 -8.60 -17.26
CA GLY A 246 5.66 -8.99 -17.01
C GLY A 246 5.85 -10.02 -15.91
#